data_AF-A0A7S7SP52-F1
#
_entry.id   AF-A0A7S7SP52-F1
#
_cell.length_a   1.000
_cell.length_b   1.000
_cell.length_c   1.000
_cell.angle_alpha   90.00
_cell.angle_beta   90.00
_cell.angle_gamma   90.00
#
_symmetry.space_group_name_H-M   'P 1'
#
loop_
_entity.id
_entity.type
_entity.pdbx_description
1 polymer ?
#
loop_
_entity_poly.entity_id
_entity_poly.type
_entity_poly.pdbx_seq_one_letter_code
_entity_poly.pdbx_strand_id
1 'polypeptide(L)'
;MPSSTSGPVQGGASRRYIVRAVADSAALKSFSDSLDTLPAVRLVDTIGPRAGPPHTIVVETDPDTAEQLRRHNLNQLTIEPDQPLSLFS
;
A
#
# COMPACT_ATOMS: atom_id res chain seq x y z
N MET A 1 25.97 24.91 23.93
CA MET A 1 24.57 24.51 23.65
C MET A 1 24.63 23.46 22.54
N PRO A 2 24.33 22.18 22.78
CA PRO A 2 24.24 21.23 21.69
C PRO A 2 22.94 21.47 20.90
N SER A 3 23.06 21.70 19.60
CA SER A 3 21.93 21.83 18.68
C SER A 3 21.34 20.44 18.43
N SER A 4 20.08 20.24 18.83
CA SER A 4 19.30 19.06 18.46
C SER A 4 18.91 19.15 16.99
N THR A 5 19.71 18.53 16.12
CA THR A 5 19.27 18.18 14.77
C THR A 5 18.27 17.04 14.90
N SER A 6 16.98 17.37 14.90
CA SER A 6 15.94 16.39 14.56
C SER A 6 16.19 15.96 13.12
N GLY A 7 16.88 14.84 12.94
CA GLY A 7 17.06 14.22 11.63
C GLY A 7 15.69 13.87 11.04
N PRO A 8 15.55 13.84 9.71
CA PRO A 8 14.36 13.27 9.10
C PRO A 8 14.23 11.84 9.62
N VAL A 9 13.03 11.49 10.10
CA VAL A 9 12.66 10.08 10.29
C VAL A 9 13.02 9.37 8.99
N GLN A 10 13.93 8.40 9.05
CA GLN A 10 14.30 7.58 7.90
C GLN A 10 13.14 6.66 7.53
N GLY A 11 12.05 7.25 7.02
CA GLY A 11 11.13 6.58 6.11
C GLY A 11 11.59 6.93 4.71
N GLY A 12 11.82 5.92 3.87
CA GLY A 12 12.13 6.18 2.46
C GLY A 12 11.06 7.07 1.82
N ALA A 13 11.42 7.81 0.76
CA ALA A 13 10.45 8.61 0.02
C ALA A 13 9.21 7.76 -0.36
N SER A 14 8.01 8.29 -0.11
CA SER A 14 6.76 7.58 -0.36
C SER A 14 6.64 7.16 -1.83
N ARG A 15 6.10 5.96 -2.05
CA ARG A 15 5.87 5.35 -3.37
C ARG A 15 4.46 4.82 -3.46
N ARG A 16 3.98 4.61 -4.68
CA ARG A 16 2.70 3.95 -4.94
C ARG A 16 2.85 2.44 -4.97
N TYR A 17 1.85 1.76 -4.42
CA TYR A 17 1.76 0.32 -4.38
C TYR A 17 0.37 -0.12 -4.82
N ILE A 18 0.33 -1.12 -5.67
CA ILE A 18 -0.89 -1.81 -6.11
C ILE A 18 -1.19 -2.91 -5.10
N VAL A 19 -2.41 -2.92 -4.58
CA VAL A 19 -2.92 -3.95 -3.66
C VAL A 19 -4.03 -4.72 -4.34
N ARG A 20 -3.88 -6.05 -4.44
CA ARG A 20 -4.88 -6.93 -5.07
C ARG A 20 -5.24 -8.08 -4.14
N ALA A 21 -6.49 -8.55 -4.23
CA ALA A 21 -6.89 -9.79 -3.59
C ALA A 21 -6.25 -11.00 -4.29
N VAL A 22 -5.72 -11.96 -3.52
CA VAL A 22 -5.20 -13.23 -4.08
C VAL A 22 -6.35 -14.17 -4.47
N ALA A 23 -7.39 -14.26 -3.63
CA ALA A 23 -8.50 -15.18 -3.82
C ALA A 23 -9.87 -14.58 -3.47
N ASP A 24 -9.95 -13.82 -2.37
CA ASP A 24 -11.21 -13.27 -1.86
C ASP A 24 -11.20 -11.74 -1.82
N SER A 25 -12.21 -11.13 -2.45
CA SER A 25 -12.40 -9.67 -2.45
C SER A 25 -12.73 -9.11 -1.06
N ALA A 26 -13.20 -9.95 -0.12
CA ALA A 26 -13.46 -9.54 1.25
C ALA A 26 -12.18 -9.09 1.97
N ALA A 27 -11.04 -9.76 1.73
CA ALA A 27 -9.76 -9.37 2.33
C ALA A 27 -9.33 -7.96 1.88
N LEU A 28 -9.53 -7.64 0.59
CA LEU A 28 -9.21 -6.32 0.06
C LEU A 28 -10.14 -5.25 0.63
N LYS A 29 -11.43 -5.59 0.82
CA LYS A 29 -12.38 -4.70 1.48
C LYS A 29 -11.99 -4.43 2.93
N SER A 30 -11.71 -5.46 3.72
CA SER A 30 -11.28 -5.29 5.12
C SER A 30 -9.98 -4.48 5.23
N PHE A 31 -9.04 -4.69 4.32
CA PHE A 31 -7.82 -3.88 4.25
C PHE A 31 -8.14 -2.42 3.94
N SER A 32 -8.98 -2.15 2.95
CA SER A 32 -9.41 -0.79 2.60
C SER A 32 -10.10 -0.09 3.77
N ASP A 33 -11.00 -0.78 4.47
CA ASP A 33 -11.72 -0.25 5.64
C ASP A 33 -10.76 0.04 6.82
N SER A 34 -9.60 -0.65 6.89
CA SER A 34 -8.58 -0.41 7.92
C SER A 34 -7.66 0.78 7.64
N LEU A 35 -7.61 1.30 6.41
CA LEU A 35 -6.68 2.38 6.03
C LEU A 35 -6.89 3.66 6.85
N ASP A 36 -8.12 3.94 7.27
CA ASP A 36 -8.44 5.08 8.15
C ASP A 36 -7.72 5.03 9.50
N THR A 37 -7.25 3.84 9.91
CA THR A 37 -6.47 3.63 11.14
C THR A 37 -4.95 3.64 10.92
N LEU A 38 -4.49 3.76 9.67
CA LEU A 38 -3.09 3.69 9.27
C LEU A 38 -2.63 5.04 8.70
N PRO A 39 -2.24 6.03 9.54
CA PRO A 39 -1.91 7.38 9.06
C PRO A 39 -0.69 7.44 8.15
N ALA A 40 0.16 6.41 8.16
CA ALA A 40 1.32 6.27 7.28
C ALA A 40 0.97 5.75 5.87
N VAL A 41 -0.31 5.43 5.62
CA VAL A 41 -0.78 4.83 4.36
C VAL A 41 -1.93 5.66 3.81
N ARG A 42 -1.78 6.16 2.59
CA ARG A 42 -2.79 6.97 1.93
C ARG A 42 -3.45 6.19 0.81
N LEU A 43 -4.79 6.10 0.80
CA LEU A 43 -5.52 5.60 -0.36
C LEU A 43 -5.40 6.60 -1.51
N VAL A 44 -4.92 6.13 -2.66
CA VAL A 44 -4.74 6.94 -3.87
C VAL A 44 -5.87 6.70 -4.87
N ASP A 45 -6.21 5.43 -5.10
CA ASP A 45 -7.22 5.04 -6.08
C ASP A 45 -7.88 3.71 -5.73
N THR A 46 -9.07 3.49 -6.29
CA THR A 46 -9.84 2.25 -6.14
C THR A 46 -10.31 1.81 -7.52
N ILE A 47 -9.83 0.65 -7.96
CA ILE A 47 -10.07 0.10 -9.30
C ILE A 47 -11.01 -1.10 -9.21
N GLY A 48 -12.15 -1.00 -9.89
CA GLY A 48 -13.22 -1.98 -9.79
C GLY A 48 -14.43 -1.68 -10.68
N PRO A 49 -15.36 -2.63 -10.80
CA PRO A 49 -16.66 -2.37 -11.40
C PRO A 49 -17.42 -1.30 -10.61
N ARG A 50 -18.21 -0.46 -11.31
CA ARG A 50 -19.06 0.55 -10.64
C ARG A 50 -20.07 -0.05 -9.67
N ALA A 51 -20.56 -1.26 -9.99
CA ALA A 51 -21.44 -2.05 -9.15
C ALA A 51 -20.72 -3.34 -8.76
N GLY A 52 -20.09 -3.35 -7.58
CA GLY A 52 -19.36 -4.49 -7.03
C GLY A 52 -18.17 -4.05 -6.16
N PRO A 53 -17.54 -4.99 -5.42
CA PRO A 53 -16.35 -4.69 -4.66
C PRO A 53 -15.17 -4.36 -5.59
N PRO A 54 -14.24 -3.48 -5.17
CA PRO A 54 -13.01 -3.29 -5.90
C PRO A 54 -12.20 -4.58 -5.93
N HIS A 55 -11.49 -4.82 -7.03
CA HIS A 55 -10.54 -5.93 -7.14
C HIS A 55 -9.10 -5.44 -6.97
N THR A 56 -8.88 -4.13 -6.99
CA THR A 56 -7.56 -3.51 -6.82
C THR A 56 -7.72 -2.15 -6.15
N ILE A 57 -6.81 -1.82 -5.24
CA ILE A 57 -6.65 -0.45 -4.73
C ILE A 57 -5.20 -0.02 -4.88
N VAL A 58 -4.98 1.29 -4.98
CA VAL A 58 -3.65 1.89 -5.03
C VAL A 58 -3.44 2.67 -3.75
N VAL A 59 -2.34 2.40 -3.05
CA VAL A 59 -1.95 3.11 -1.83
C VAL A 59 -0.61 3.78 -2.00
N GLU A 60 -0.36 4.84 -1.25
CA GLU A 60 0.92 5.53 -1.16
C GLU A 60 1.45 5.42 0.26
N THR A 61 2.68 4.93 0.40
CA THR A 61 3.37 4.77 1.69
C THR A 61 4.88 4.62 1.48
N ASP A 62 5.66 4.64 2.56
CA ASP A 62 7.10 4.37 2.48
C ASP A 62 7.38 2.86 2.30
N PRO A 63 8.57 2.48 1.78
CA PRO A 63 8.89 1.08 1.52
C PRO A 63 8.87 0.15 2.74
N ASP A 64 9.23 0.65 3.92
CA ASP A 64 9.28 -0.17 5.13
C ASP A 64 7.87 -0.47 5.63
N THR A 65 6.97 0.50 5.55
CA THR A 65 5.53 0.31 5.80
C THR A 65 4.91 -0.63 4.77
N ALA A 66 5.23 -0.49 3.48
CA ALA A 66 4.73 -1.39 2.44
C ALA A 66 5.13 -2.86 2.69
N GLU A 67 6.38 -3.10 3.09
CA GLU A 67 6.86 -4.44 3.43
C GLU A 67 6.20 -5.00 4.70
N GLN A 68 5.91 -4.17 5.70
CA GLN A 68 5.12 -4.58 6.86
C GLN A 68 3.71 -5.02 6.45
N LEU A 69 3.01 -4.19 5.65
CA LEU A 69 1.68 -4.54 5.14
C LEU A 69 1.70 -5.84 4.35
N ARG A 70 2.73 -6.06 3.53
CA ARG A 70 2.90 -7.28 2.72
C ARG A 70 3.04 -8.51 3.61
N ARG A 71 3.82 -8.43 4.69
CA ARG A 71 3.97 -9.52 5.67
C ARG A 71 2.69 -9.78 6.45
N HIS A 72 1.97 -8.74 6.85
CA HIS A 72 0.73 -8.88 7.62
C HIS A 72 -0.43 -9.47 6.81
N ASN A 73 -0.44 -9.25 5.50
CA ASN A 73 -1.50 -9.72 4.60
C ASN A 73 -1.04 -10.89 3.71
N LEU A 74 -0.01 -11.62 4.13
CA LEU A 74 0.54 -12.74 3.39
C LEU A 74 -0.57 -13.75 3.03
N ASN A 75 -0.55 -14.23 1.79
CA ASN A 75 -1.54 -15.16 1.21
C ASN A 75 -2.97 -14.61 1.03
N GLN A 76 -3.28 -13.41 1.53
CA GLN A 76 -4.59 -12.77 1.35
C GLN A 76 -4.53 -11.70 0.27
N LEU A 77 -3.48 -10.88 0.31
CA LEU A 77 -3.26 -9.77 -0.61
C LEU A 77 -1.91 -9.88 -1.28
N THR A 78 -1.83 -9.44 -2.54
CA THR A 78 -0.56 -9.03 -3.14
C THR A 78 -0.41 -7.53 -2.94
N ILE A 79 0.80 -7.10 -2.59
CA ILE A 79 1.18 -5.68 -2.49
C ILE A 79 2.45 -5.52 -3.30
N GLU A 80 2.43 -4.75 -4.38
CA GLU A 80 3.54 -4.60 -5.31
C GLU A 80 3.78 -3.13 -5.67
N PRO A 81 5.02 -2.69 -5.92
CA PRO A 81 5.26 -1.33 -6.38
C PRO A 81 4.47 -1.02 -7.67
N ASP A 82 3.79 0.11 -7.71
CA ASP A 82 3.15 0.66 -8.92
C ASP A 82 4.24 1.28 -9.81
N GLN A 83 4.95 0.41 -10.53
CA GLN A 83 6.03 0.79 -11.42
C GLN A 83 5.75 0.30 -12.85
N PRO A 84 6.31 0.95 -13.87
CA PRO A 84 6.16 0.51 -15.24
C PRO A 84 6.54 -0.96 -15.38
N LEU A 85 5.74 -1.72 -16.13
CA LEU A 85 6.12 -3.06 -16.55
C LEU A 85 7.36 -2.93 -17.44
N SER A 86 8.50 -3.45 -16.98
CA SER A 86 9.69 -3.58 -17.81
C SER A 86 9.42 -4.63 -18.89
N LEU A 87 8.90 -4.20 -20.03
CA LEU A 87 8.71 -5.02 -21.22
C LEU A 87 10.05 -5.19 -21.93
N PHE A 88 10.86 -6.13 -21.45
CA PHE A 88 12.08 -6.68 -22.05
C PHE A 88 13.21 -5.68 -22.38
N SER A 89 14.39 -5.98 -21.82
CA SER A 89 15.69 -5.59 -22.38
C SER A 89 16.20 -6.66 -23.33
#